data_AF-A0A2N5USY4-F1
#
_entry.id   AF-A0A2N5USY4-F1
#
_cell.length_a   1.000
_cell.length_b   1.000
_cell.length_c   1.000
_cell.angle_alpha   90.00
_cell.angle_beta   90.00
_cell.angle_gamma   90.00
#
_symmetry.space_group_name_H-M   'P 1'
#
loop_
_entity.id
_entity.type
_entity.pdbx_description
1 polymer ?
#
loop_
_entity_poly.entity_id
_entity_poly.type
_entity_poly.pdbx_seq_one_letter_code
_entity_poly.pdbx_strand_id
1 'polypeptide(L)'
;MDKLASQNKKETKKRSRPPSSAPSSEPYSVKETKEEDEKEDTTLGLSRPEGRKAAKKRKFKAGEALEGQKELIKISKEKMQAMQVVANNAIMSKDTSGMDELSRKFYMAKKKEIAEQMGLL
;
A
#
# COMPACT_ATOMS: atom_id res chain seq x y z
N MET A 1 12.66 -4.20 -56.46
CA MET A 1 13.48 -3.86 -55.27
C MET A 1 12.77 -4.40 -54.05
N ASP A 2 13.31 -5.54 -53.60
CA ASP A 2 13.39 -6.05 -52.24
C ASP A 2 12.14 -6.38 -51.42
N LYS A 3 11.90 -7.71 -51.39
CA LYS A 3 11.38 -8.48 -50.26
C LYS A 3 12.07 -8.07 -48.96
N LEU A 4 11.33 -8.05 -47.85
CA LEU A 4 11.77 -8.65 -46.59
C LEU A 4 10.54 -9.01 -45.74
N ALA A 5 10.26 -10.30 -45.68
CA ALA A 5 9.50 -10.92 -44.60
C ALA A 5 10.38 -11.05 -43.36
N SER A 6 9.82 -10.92 -42.16
CA SER A 6 10.33 -11.46 -40.88
C SER A 6 9.33 -11.12 -39.76
N GLN A 7 8.40 -12.03 -39.45
CA GLN A 7 8.50 -13.11 -38.45
C GLN A 7 8.26 -12.66 -37.00
N ASN A 8 7.23 -13.29 -36.44
CA ASN A 8 6.85 -13.39 -35.03
C ASN A 8 8.04 -13.52 -34.06
N LYS A 9 7.99 -12.79 -32.94
CA LYS A 9 8.48 -13.28 -31.64
C LYS A 9 7.55 -12.86 -30.51
N LYS A 10 6.81 -13.84 -29.99
CA LYS A 10 6.25 -13.84 -28.64
C LYS A 10 7.41 -13.74 -27.65
N GLU A 11 7.40 -12.74 -26.77
CA GLU A 11 8.12 -12.83 -25.50
C GLU A 11 7.22 -12.38 -24.35
N THR A 12 6.71 -13.38 -23.65
CA THR A 12 6.14 -13.30 -22.32
C THR A 12 7.27 -13.05 -21.32
N LYS A 13 7.30 -11.88 -20.67
CA LYS A 13 8.21 -11.64 -19.55
C LYS A 13 7.48 -11.20 -18.28
N LYS A 14 6.98 -12.24 -17.62
CA LYS A 14 6.95 -12.53 -16.18
C LYS A 14 6.97 -11.32 -15.21
N ARG A 15 5.84 -11.16 -14.52
CA ARG A 15 5.69 -10.55 -13.18
C ARG A 15 6.88 -10.91 -12.28
N SER A 16 7.61 -9.92 -11.80
CA SER A 16 8.55 -10.09 -10.69
C SER A 16 7.77 -10.07 -9.36
N ARG A 17 7.51 -11.27 -8.82
CA ARG A 17 7.25 -11.42 -7.37
C ARG A 17 8.60 -11.37 -6.65
N PRO A 18 8.70 -10.75 -5.46
CA PRO A 18 9.92 -10.80 -4.67
C PRO A 18 10.21 -12.24 -4.21
N PRO A 19 11.50 -12.63 -4.08
CA PRO A 19 11.89 -14.00 -3.79
C PRO A 19 11.47 -14.43 -2.38
N SER A 20 10.74 -15.54 -2.32
CA SER A 20 10.44 -16.31 -1.11
C SER A 20 11.72 -17.02 -0.65
N SER A 21 12.34 -16.52 0.41
CA SER A 21 13.47 -17.18 1.08
C SER A 21 12.95 -18.34 1.94
N ALA A 22 12.90 -19.54 1.37
CA ALA A 22 12.82 -20.78 2.15
C ALA A 22 14.26 -21.31 2.32
N PRO A 23 14.77 -21.49 3.55
CA PRO A 23 16.06 -22.13 3.74
C PRO A 23 15.93 -23.64 3.52
N SER A 24 16.62 -24.11 2.49
CA SER A 24 16.96 -25.50 2.23
C SER A 24 18.23 -25.85 2.99
N SER A 25 18.22 -26.92 3.77
CA SER A 25 19.42 -27.71 4.05
C SER A 25 19.03 -29.10 4.53
N GLU A 26 19.41 -30.09 3.73
CA GLU A 26 19.34 -31.53 3.97
C GLU A 26 20.21 -31.99 5.17
N PRO A 27 19.95 -33.19 5.73
CA PRO A 27 20.52 -33.65 6.99
C PRO A 27 21.95 -34.20 6.83
N TYR A 28 22.86 -33.79 7.71
CA TYR A 28 24.15 -34.45 7.89
C TYR A 28 24.09 -35.44 9.06
N SER A 29 24.85 -36.52 8.90
CA SER A 29 24.75 -37.82 9.57
C SER A 29 25.96 -38.10 10.47
N VAL A 30 25.78 -39.05 11.40
CA VAL A 30 26.76 -39.82 12.22
C VAL A 30 27.52 -39.01 13.31
N LYS A 31 27.73 -39.42 14.57
CA LYS A 31 27.95 -40.74 15.19
C LYS A 31 27.47 -40.80 16.66
N GLU A 32 27.03 -41.99 17.06
CA GLU A 32 27.00 -42.45 18.45
C GLU A 32 28.41 -42.59 19.02
N THR A 33 28.59 -42.21 20.28
CA THR A 33 29.49 -42.91 21.22
C THR A 33 28.89 -42.82 22.63
N LYS A 34 28.86 -43.98 23.27
CA LYS A 34 28.30 -44.32 24.58
C LYS A 34 29.29 -44.00 25.72
N GLU A 35 28.72 -43.79 26.91
CA GLU A 35 29.24 -44.07 28.26
C GLU A 35 30.44 -43.19 28.71
N GLU A 36 30.65 -42.80 29.97
CA GLU A 36 29.96 -42.78 31.26
C GLU A 36 30.84 -41.87 32.16
N ASP A 37 30.33 -41.52 33.33
CA ASP A 37 31.10 -41.24 34.55
C ASP A 37 31.57 -39.80 34.89
N GLU A 38 31.76 -39.63 36.20
CA GLU A 38 31.41 -38.48 37.04
C GLU A 38 32.39 -37.29 37.14
N LYS A 39 31.76 -36.13 37.42
CA LYS A 39 32.15 -35.01 38.32
C LYS A 39 33.54 -34.39 38.18
N GLU A 40 33.55 -33.13 37.72
CA GLU A 40 34.45 -32.11 38.25
C GLU A 40 33.71 -30.78 38.50
N ASP A 41 33.76 -30.33 39.76
CA ASP A 41 33.34 -29.01 40.22
C ASP A 41 34.19 -27.92 39.56
N THR A 42 33.64 -27.23 38.57
CA THR A 42 34.26 -26.03 38.02
C THR A 42 33.24 -24.92 37.76
N THR A 43 33.61 -23.73 38.24
CA THR A 43 33.13 -22.39 37.82
C THR A 43 31.84 -21.84 38.45
N LEU A 44 32.05 -21.03 39.49
CA LEU A 44 31.24 -19.86 39.82
C LEU A 44 31.06 -18.97 38.57
N GLY A 45 30.03 -19.20 37.77
CA GLY A 45 29.78 -18.36 36.59
C GLY A 45 28.79 -18.85 35.53
N LEU A 46 28.11 -20.00 35.68
CA LEU A 46 27.35 -20.61 34.58
C LEU A 46 25.86 -20.31 34.51
N SER A 47 25.31 -19.48 35.41
CA SER A 47 23.90 -19.11 35.36
C SER A 47 23.75 -17.70 34.78
N ARG A 48 23.87 -17.56 33.45
CA ARG A 48 23.28 -16.40 32.78
C ARG A 48 21.77 -16.64 32.84
N PRO A 49 20.97 -15.81 33.55
CA PRO A 49 19.54 -16.03 33.60
C PRO A 49 19.01 -16.02 32.17
N GLU A 50 18.40 -17.13 31.75
CA GLU A 50 17.67 -17.18 30.49
C GLU A 50 16.54 -16.15 30.57
N GLY A 51 16.79 -14.99 29.98
CA GLY A 51 15.78 -13.96 29.84
C GLY A 51 14.67 -14.48 28.96
N ARG A 52 13.58 -15.01 29.56
CA ARG A 52 12.31 -15.21 28.86
C ARG A 52 11.73 -13.83 28.56
N LYS A 53 12.21 -13.20 27.49
CA LYS A 53 11.48 -12.13 26.82
C LYS A 53 10.26 -12.77 26.16
N ALA A 54 9.19 -12.93 26.93
CA ALA A 54 7.88 -13.16 26.35
C ALA A 54 7.54 -11.92 25.52
N ALA A 55 7.65 -12.02 24.19
CA ALA A 55 7.15 -10.97 23.31
C ALA A 55 5.65 -10.82 23.59
N LYS A 56 5.26 -9.71 24.21
CA LYS A 56 3.87 -9.41 24.53
C LYS A 56 3.12 -9.27 23.20
N LYS A 57 2.39 -10.31 22.80
CA LYS A 57 1.55 -10.25 21.60
C LYS A 57 0.49 -9.19 21.84
N ARG A 58 0.57 -8.07 21.12
CA ARG A 58 -0.53 -7.11 21.02
C ARG A 58 -1.73 -7.85 20.45
N LYS A 59 -2.78 -8.00 21.26
CA LYS A 59 -4.07 -8.49 20.76
C LYS A 59 -4.75 -7.33 20.06
N PHE A 60 -4.46 -7.14 18.77
CA PHE A 60 -5.31 -6.31 17.93
C PHE A 60 -6.67 -6.99 17.83
N LYS A 61 -7.74 -6.29 18.18
CA LYS A 61 -9.08 -6.80 17.93
C LYS A 61 -9.29 -6.73 16.42
N ALA A 62 -9.65 -7.84 15.78
CA ALA A 62 -9.80 -7.90 14.32
C ALA A 62 -10.74 -6.82 13.75
N GLY A 63 -11.68 -6.30 14.55
CA GLY A 63 -12.58 -5.20 14.15
C GLY A 63 -11.93 -3.82 14.11
N GLU A 64 -10.83 -3.59 14.83
CA GLU A 64 -10.19 -2.27 14.97
C GLU A 64 -9.50 -1.83 13.67
N ALA A 65 -8.87 -2.77 12.95
CA ALA A 65 -8.28 -2.52 11.64
C ALA A 65 -9.36 -2.26 10.57
N LEU A 66 -10.51 -2.94 10.66
CA LEU A 66 -11.62 -2.77 9.73
C LEU A 66 -12.30 -1.41 9.94
N GLU A 67 -12.50 -1.01 11.19
CA GLU A 67 -13.07 0.30 11.50
C GLU A 67 -12.17 1.45 11.05
N GLY A 68 -10.86 1.36 11.30
CA GLY A 68 -9.91 2.36 10.78
C GLY A 68 -9.94 2.49 9.25
N GLN A 69 -10.11 1.38 8.50
CA GLN A 69 -10.26 1.44 7.04
C GLN A 69 -11.55 2.15 6.62
N LYS A 70 -12.68 1.91 7.30
CA LYS A 70 -13.94 2.62 7.02
C LYS A 70 -13.79 4.12 7.27
N GLU A 71 -13.16 4.50 8.37
CA GLU A 71 -12.91 5.90 8.71
C GLU A 71 -12.02 6.58 7.65
N LEU A 72 -10.96 5.92 7.20
CA LEU A 72 -10.10 6.44 6.12
C LEU A 72 -10.88 6.63 4.81
N ILE A 73 -11.76 5.69 4.46
CA ILE A 73 -12.62 5.82 3.26
C ILE A 73 -13.57 7.00 3.42
N LYS A 74 -14.16 7.18 4.62
CA LYS A 74 -15.06 8.30 4.91
C LYS A 74 -14.32 9.63 4.76
N ILE A 75 -13.16 9.79 5.40
CA ILE A 75 -12.33 10.99 5.32
C ILE A 75 -11.93 11.28 3.86
N SER A 76 -11.57 10.25 3.10
CA SER A 76 -11.21 10.40 1.68
C SER A 76 -12.38 10.97 0.85
N LYS A 77 -13.59 10.46 1.07
CA LYS A 77 -14.81 10.95 0.39
C LYS A 77 -15.11 12.40 0.77
N GLU A 78 -15.07 12.73 2.05
CA GLU A 78 -15.31 14.08 2.55
C GLU A 78 -14.28 15.07 1.97
N LYS A 79 -13.00 14.69 1.94
CA LYS A 79 -11.94 15.52 1.33
C LYS A 79 -12.18 15.75 -0.16
N MET A 80 -12.59 14.72 -0.90
CA MET A 80 -12.90 14.85 -2.32
C MET A 80 -14.09 15.81 -2.54
N GLN A 81 -15.14 15.70 -1.72
CA GLN A 81 -16.29 16.62 -1.78
C GLN A 81 -15.87 18.06 -1.46
N ALA A 82 -15.06 18.27 -0.41
CA ALA A 82 -14.55 19.60 -0.07
C ALA A 82 -13.71 20.20 -1.21
N MET A 83 -12.84 19.40 -1.84
CA MET A 83 -12.07 19.85 -3.01
C MET A 83 -12.97 20.20 -4.20
N GLN A 84 -14.04 19.44 -4.43
CA GLN A 84 -15.00 19.74 -5.50
C GLN A 84 -15.69 21.08 -5.25
N VAL A 85 -16.07 21.39 -4.01
CA VAL A 85 -16.65 22.69 -3.64
C VAL A 85 -15.66 23.83 -3.94
N VAL A 86 -14.39 23.67 -3.57
CA VAL A 86 -13.35 24.68 -3.86
C VAL A 86 -13.17 24.88 -5.37
N ALA A 87 -13.13 23.79 -6.16
CA ALA A 87 -13.03 23.87 -7.61
C ALA A 87 -14.25 24.56 -8.24
N ASN A 88 -15.45 24.22 -7.78
CA ASN A 88 -16.69 24.85 -8.24
C ASN A 88 -16.70 26.35 -7.91
N ASN A 89 -16.29 26.73 -6.69
CA ASN A 89 -16.19 28.14 -6.29
C ASN A 89 -15.20 28.92 -7.17
N ALA A 90 -14.05 28.32 -7.51
CA ALA A 90 -13.08 28.95 -8.41
C ALA A 90 -13.64 29.18 -9.82
N ILE A 91 -14.46 28.25 -10.33
CA ILE A 91 -15.17 28.42 -11.60
C ILE A 91 -16.22 29.53 -11.48
N MET A 92 -17.04 29.51 -10.43
CA MET A 92 -18.12 30.48 -10.20
C MET A 92 -17.59 31.91 -10.04
N SER A 93 -16.46 32.09 -9.34
CA SER A 93 -15.84 33.40 -9.10
C SER A 93 -15.08 33.96 -10.29
N LYS A 94 -14.88 33.17 -11.36
CA LYS A 94 -14.08 33.62 -12.50
C LYS A 94 -14.79 34.72 -13.29
N ASP A 95 -14.15 35.88 -13.46
CA ASP A 95 -14.63 36.89 -14.40
C ASP A 95 -14.41 36.42 -15.84
N THR A 96 -15.46 36.47 -16.66
CA THR A 96 -15.49 36.03 -18.05
C THR A 96 -15.58 37.19 -19.04
N SER A 97 -15.62 38.44 -18.56
CA SER A 97 -15.81 39.64 -19.39
C SER A 97 -14.71 39.83 -20.44
N GLY A 98 -13.45 39.57 -20.08
CA GLY A 98 -12.28 39.71 -20.95
C GLY A 98 -11.84 38.45 -21.69
N MET A 99 -12.66 37.38 -21.70
CA MET A 99 -12.31 36.11 -22.35
C MET A 99 -12.74 36.08 -23.82
N ASP A 100 -12.11 35.20 -24.60
CA ASP A 100 -12.59 34.86 -25.94
C ASP A 100 -13.97 34.19 -25.90
N GLU A 101 -14.65 34.19 -27.05
CA GLU A 101 -16.03 33.68 -27.17
C GLU A 101 -16.17 32.21 -26.73
N LEU A 102 -15.20 31.36 -27.08
CA LEU A 102 -15.24 29.93 -26.78
C LEU A 102 -15.07 29.71 -25.27
N SER A 103 -14.06 30.32 -24.68
CA SER A 103 -13.82 30.26 -23.23
C SER A 103 -15.01 30.81 -22.45
N ARG A 104 -15.58 31.95 -22.88
CA ARG A 104 -16.75 32.53 -22.22
C ARG A 104 -17.95 31.57 -22.24
N LYS A 105 -18.25 30.95 -23.38
CA LYS A 105 -19.31 29.93 -23.49
C LYS A 105 -19.05 28.73 -22.58
N PHE A 106 -17.81 28.24 -22.54
CA PHE A 106 -17.43 27.15 -21.65
C PHE A 106 -17.68 27.47 -20.17
N TYR A 107 -17.18 28.62 -19.70
CA TYR A 107 -17.36 29.02 -18.30
C TYR A 107 -18.82 29.30 -17.96
N MET A 108 -19.58 29.95 -18.85
CA MET A 108 -21.01 30.19 -18.64
C MET A 108 -21.79 28.87 -18.50
N ALA A 109 -21.54 27.89 -19.39
CA ALA A 109 -22.16 26.58 -19.31
C ALA A 109 -21.80 25.86 -18.00
N LYS A 110 -20.52 25.91 -17.60
CA LYS A 110 -20.06 25.30 -16.35
C LYS A 110 -20.65 25.96 -15.10
N LYS A 111 -20.73 27.29 -15.08
CA LYS A 111 -21.37 28.03 -13.99
C LYS A 111 -22.85 27.66 -13.86
N LYS A 112 -23.55 27.51 -14.98
CA LYS A 112 -24.95 27.06 -14.99
C LYS A 112 -25.12 25.66 -14.41
N GLU A 113 -24.31 24.71 -14.87
CA GLU A 113 -24.32 23.32 -14.37
C GLU A 113 -24.06 23.27 -12.84
N ILE A 114 -23.09 24.04 -12.35
CA ILE A 114 -22.79 24.13 -10.91
C ILE A 114 -23.96 24.74 -10.15
N ALA A 115 -24.58 25.79 -10.68
CA ALA A 115 -25.73 26.44 -10.03
C ALA A 115 -26.97 25.53 -9.96
N GLU A 116 -27.24 24.74 -11.00
CA GLU A 116 -28.28 23.70 -11.00
C GLU A 116 -27.98 22.62 -9.94
N GLN A 117 -26.73 22.15 -9.85
CA GLN A 117 -26.30 21.20 -8.80
C GLN A 117 -26.46 21.75 -7.38
N MET A 118 -26.34 23.06 -7.20
CA MET A 118 -26.51 23.76 -5.92
C MET A 118 -27.96 24.17 -5.63
N GLY A 119 -28.89 24.00 -6.58
CA GLY A 119 -30.28 24.43 -6.44
C GLY A 119 -30.46 25.96 -6.46
N LEU A 120 -29.57 26.68 -7.14
CA LEU A 120 -29.62 28.15 -7.29
C LEU A 120 -30.42 28.59 -8.53
N LEU A 121 -30.80 27.64 -9.38
CA LEU A 121 -31.53 27.77 -10.64
C LEU A 121 -32.52 26.60 -10.75
#